data_AF-A0A0D3JYS6-F1
#
_entry.id   AF-A0A0D3JYS6-F1
#
_cell.length_a   1.000
_cell.length_b   1.000
_cell.length_c   1.000
_cell.angle_alpha   90.00
_cell.angle_beta   90.00
_cell.angle_gamma   90.00
#
_symmetry.space_group_name_H-M   'P 1'
#
loop_
_entity.id
_entity.type
_entity.pdbx_description
1 polymer ?
#
loop_
_entity_poly.entity_id
_entity_poly.type
_entity_poly.pdbx_seq_one_letter_code
_entity_poly.pdbx_strand_id
1 'polypeptide(L)'
;MASLLARYLRASQSRPVAVQFATGALVMAAGDATTQAAVERQALFDPQRNATAAVFNGGVSPALYKWYGLLDRVWPGSALRQLAPKLLLNQAVSSSLISPSFLCWSSCVEAALAGRLSAASGRAKVASDTYQRLRADVRRIVCTSFMLWLPANAINFVFVPPHLRIAFMSVVACGWGGFLSYVAHREMEQDEQTTSSTVSGPA
;
A
#
# COMPACT_ATOMS: atom_id res chain seq x y z
N MET A 1 29.62 3.78 -9.31
CA MET A 1 28.28 3.28 -8.88
C MET A 1 28.33 2.04 -7.98
N ALA A 2 29.35 1.18 -8.07
CA ALA A 2 29.48 -0.02 -7.21
C ALA A 2 29.53 0.25 -5.68
N SER A 3 29.87 1.47 -5.24
CA SER A 3 30.02 1.81 -3.82
C SER A 3 28.70 2.04 -3.08
N LEU A 4 27.69 2.65 -3.70
CA LEU A 4 26.39 2.93 -3.04
C LEU A 4 25.55 1.67 -2.91
N LEU A 5 25.47 0.87 -3.97
CA LEU A 5 24.81 -0.43 -3.93
C LEU A 5 25.48 -1.34 -2.90
N ALA A 6 26.81 -1.45 -2.91
CA ALA A 6 27.53 -2.27 -1.92
C ALA A 6 27.32 -1.78 -0.47
N ARG A 7 27.17 -0.45 -0.26
CA ARG A 7 26.86 0.12 1.06
C ARG A 7 25.42 -0.19 1.48
N TYR A 8 24.46 -0.06 0.58
CA TYR A 8 23.07 -0.42 0.82
C TYR A 8 22.96 -1.91 1.17
N LEU A 9 23.60 -2.79 0.40
CA LEU A 9 23.60 -4.23 0.65
C LEU A 9 24.21 -4.58 2.01
N ARG A 10 25.36 -4.00 2.36
CA ARG A 10 25.99 -4.19 3.68
C ARG A 10 25.12 -3.65 4.82
N ALA A 11 24.50 -2.49 4.64
CA ALA A 11 23.59 -1.92 5.62
C ALA A 11 22.34 -2.80 5.80
N SER A 12 21.78 -3.32 4.71
CA SER A 12 20.60 -4.18 4.73
C SER A 12 20.85 -5.50 5.46
N GLN A 13 22.08 -5.99 5.48
CA GLN A 13 22.46 -7.20 6.23
C GLN A 13 22.78 -6.92 7.69
N SER A 14 23.48 -5.81 7.98
CA SER A 14 23.89 -5.45 9.35
C SER A 14 22.78 -4.82 10.19
N ARG A 15 21.87 -4.05 9.56
CA ARG A 15 20.75 -3.37 10.22
C ARG A 15 19.44 -3.53 9.43
N PRO A 16 18.96 -4.76 9.24
CA PRO A 16 17.85 -5.06 8.35
C PRO A 16 16.58 -4.28 8.70
N VAL A 17 16.22 -4.17 9.98
CA VAL A 17 14.99 -3.46 10.39
C VAL A 17 15.04 -1.98 10.00
N ALA A 18 16.11 -1.27 10.34
CA ALA A 18 16.24 0.16 10.05
C ALA A 18 16.30 0.44 8.54
N VAL A 19 17.03 -0.40 7.80
CA VAL A 19 17.15 -0.24 6.35
C VAL A 19 15.82 -0.51 5.66
N GLN A 20 15.10 -1.57 6.02
CA GLN A 20 13.80 -1.85 5.40
C GLN A 20 12.75 -0.80 5.76
N PHE A 21 12.78 -0.25 6.98
CA PHE A 21 11.95 0.90 7.34
C PHE A 21 12.25 2.09 6.42
N ALA A 22 13.52 2.48 6.31
CA ALA A 22 13.93 3.63 5.50
C ALA A 22 13.61 3.42 4.01
N THR A 23 13.91 2.24 3.47
CA THR A 23 13.58 1.88 2.08
C THR A 23 12.09 1.99 1.83
N GLY A 24 11.26 1.36 2.68
CA GLY A 24 9.81 1.40 2.56
C GLY A 24 9.26 2.82 2.61
N ALA A 25 9.70 3.62 3.59
CA ALA A 25 9.24 4.99 3.76
C ALA A 25 9.65 5.89 2.58
N LEU A 26 10.92 5.84 2.16
CA LEU A 26 11.45 6.70 1.09
C LEU A 26 10.86 6.36 -0.26
N VAL A 27 10.73 5.07 -0.59
CA VAL A 27 10.15 4.65 -1.87
C VAL A 27 8.67 5.05 -1.92
N MET A 28 7.91 4.80 -0.84
CA MET A 28 6.51 5.22 -0.77
C MET A 28 6.35 6.74 -0.87
N ALA A 29 7.19 7.50 -0.17
CA ALA A 29 7.16 8.96 -0.23
C ALA A 29 7.42 9.49 -1.66
N ALA A 30 8.38 8.90 -2.36
CA ALA A 30 8.65 9.26 -3.75
C ALA A 30 7.48 8.87 -4.67
N GLY A 31 6.87 7.69 -4.44
CA GLY A 31 5.74 7.19 -5.21
C GLY A 31 4.47 8.02 -5.07
N ASP A 32 4.10 8.38 -3.83
CA ASP A 32 2.93 9.20 -3.58
C ASP A 32 3.16 10.64 -4.09
N ALA A 33 4.34 11.22 -3.91
CA ALA A 33 4.68 12.51 -4.52
C ALA A 33 4.59 12.49 -6.05
N THR A 34 5.04 11.41 -6.70
CA THR A 34 4.90 11.23 -8.15
C THR A 34 3.44 11.08 -8.54
N THR A 35 2.65 10.35 -7.75
CA THR A 35 1.20 10.18 -7.98
C THR A 35 0.48 11.51 -7.91
N GLN A 36 0.70 12.29 -6.85
CA GLN A 36 0.11 13.61 -6.69
C GLN A 36 0.48 14.55 -7.85
N ALA A 37 1.75 14.55 -8.27
CA ALA A 37 2.24 15.46 -9.32
C ALA A 37 1.84 15.03 -10.75
N ALA A 38 1.95 13.74 -11.08
CA ALA A 38 1.84 13.25 -12.46
C ALA A 38 0.51 12.57 -12.80
N VAL A 39 -0.10 11.89 -11.83
CA VAL A 39 -1.37 11.16 -12.03
C VAL A 39 -2.55 12.07 -11.69
N GLU A 40 -2.54 12.65 -10.48
CA GLU A 40 -3.61 13.51 -9.99
C GLU A 40 -3.46 14.95 -10.48
N ARG A 41 -2.24 15.33 -10.90
CA ARG A 41 -1.90 16.70 -11.33
C ARG A 41 -2.35 17.76 -10.33
N GLN A 42 -2.19 17.46 -9.04
CA GLN A 42 -2.57 18.39 -7.97
C GLN A 42 -1.79 19.70 -8.11
N ALA A 43 -2.48 20.82 -7.94
CA ALA A 43 -1.88 22.14 -8.02
C ALA A 43 -0.88 22.40 -6.87
N LEU A 44 -1.15 21.83 -5.69
CA LEU A 44 -0.31 21.92 -4.51
C LEU A 44 -0.05 20.50 -3.98
N PHE A 45 1.20 20.24 -3.60
CA PHE A 45 1.59 19.00 -2.97
C PHE A 45 0.99 18.87 -1.56
N ASP A 46 0.41 17.72 -1.24
CA ASP A 46 -0.10 17.36 0.09
C ASP A 46 0.99 16.60 0.89
N PRO A 47 1.75 17.29 1.77
CA PRO A 47 2.79 16.67 2.57
C PRO A 47 2.23 15.76 3.66
N GLN A 48 1.00 16.00 4.13
CA GLN A 48 0.38 15.22 5.20
C GLN A 48 0.02 13.83 4.68
N ARG A 49 -0.63 13.75 3.53
CA ARG A 49 -0.92 12.47 2.87
C ARG A 49 0.37 11.70 2.59
N ASN A 50 1.38 12.37 2.03
CA ASN A 50 2.64 11.74 1.70
C ASN A 50 3.35 11.17 2.95
N ALA A 51 3.42 11.96 4.02
CA ALA A 51 4.01 11.51 5.29
C ALA A 51 3.22 10.34 5.91
N THR A 52 1.89 10.38 5.85
CA THR A 52 1.01 9.33 6.39
C THR A 52 1.26 7.99 5.68
N ALA A 53 1.34 8.01 4.35
CA ALA A 53 1.63 6.83 3.55
C ALA A 53 3.07 6.32 3.78
N ALA A 54 4.05 7.22 3.80
CA ALA A 54 5.46 6.89 4.00
C ALA A 54 5.72 6.23 5.36
N VAL A 55 5.16 6.79 6.44
CA VAL A 55 5.32 6.25 7.80
C VAL A 55 4.69 4.86 7.91
N PHE A 56 3.49 4.68 7.35
CA PHE A 56 2.83 3.37 7.34
C PHE A 56 3.66 2.32 6.59
N ASN A 57 4.07 2.61 5.35
CA ASN A 57 4.83 1.66 4.55
C ASN A 57 6.21 1.38 5.16
N GLY A 58 6.85 2.39 5.74
CA GLY A 58 8.06 2.22 6.54
C GLY A 58 7.86 1.28 7.72
N GLY A 59 6.77 1.43 8.49
CA GLY A 59 6.46 0.56 9.62
C GLY A 59 6.16 -0.90 9.23
N VAL A 60 5.44 -1.10 8.12
CA VAL A 60 5.08 -2.44 7.61
C VAL A 60 6.28 -3.18 7.00
N SER A 61 7.23 -2.45 6.41
CA SER A 61 8.35 -3.02 5.65
C SER A 61 9.26 -3.99 6.46
N PRO A 62 9.68 -3.69 7.70
CA PRO A 62 10.41 -4.64 8.54
C PRO A 62 9.61 -5.90 8.90
N ALA A 63 8.29 -5.77 9.09
CA ALA A 63 7.43 -6.91 9.37
C ALA A 63 7.33 -7.83 8.15
N LEU A 64 7.13 -7.25 6.96
CA LEU A 64 7.15 -7.97 5.68
C LEU A 64 8.50 -8.65 5.43
N TYR A 65 9.61 -7.99 5.76
CA TYR A 65 10.95 -8.59 5.62
C TYR A 65 11.08 -9.88 6.43
N LYS A 66 10.65 -9.85 7.70
CA LYS A 66 10.64 -11.04 8.55
C LYS A 66 9.67 -12.10 8.04
N TRP A 67 8.49 -11.69 7.57
CA TRP A 67 7.47 -12.57 7.01
C TRP A 67 7.97 -13.32 5.77
N TYR A 68 8.58 -12.63 4.81
CA TYR A 68 9.18 -13.26 3.64
C TYR A 68 10.30 -14.22 4.01
N GLY A 69 11.11 -13.88 5.02
CA GLY A 69 12.13 -14.77 5.56
C GLY A 69 11.53 -16.04 6.20
N LEU A 70 10.40 -15.93 6.90
CA LEU A 70 9.68 -17.08 7.45
C LEU A 70 9.13 -17.97 6.33
N LEU A 71 8.48 -17.37 5.33
CA LEU A 71 7.93 -18.08 4.18
C LEU A 71 8.98 -18.89 3.41
N ASP A 72 10.19 -18.35 3.25
CA ASP A 72 11.30 -19.05 2.62
C ASP A 72 11.86 -20.20 3.45
N ARG A 73 11.78 -20.12 4.78
CA ARG A 73 12.17 -21.24 5.67
C ARG A 73 11.17 -22.38 5.62
N VAL A 74 9.86 -22.06 5.54
CA VAL A 74 8.79 -23.07 5.49
C VAL A 74 8.70 -23.72 4.12
N TRP A 75 8.82 -22.94 3.04
CA TRP A 75 8.81 -23.42 1.66
C TRP A 75 10.10 -23.02 0.93
N PRO A 76 11.22 -23.73 1.16
CA PRO A 76 12.47 -23.44 0.48
C PRO A 76 12.37 -23.81 -1.01
N GLY A 77 12.82 -22.92 -1.88
CA GLY A 77 12.86 -23.12 -3.32
C GLY A 77 11.78 -22.37 -4.11
N SER A 78 11.87 -22.50 -5.43
CA SER A 78 11.05 -21.78 -6.43
C SER A 78 10.17 -22.71 -7.27
N ALA A 79 10.18 -24.02 -6.98
CA ALA A 79 9.32 -24.97 -7.69
C ALA A 79 7.84 -24.69 -7.37
N LEU A 80 6.94 -24.95 -8.32
CA LEU A 80 5.52 -24.62 -8.20
C LEU A 80 4.88 -25.19 -6.91
N ARG A 81 5.27 -26.40 -6.50
CA ARG A 81 4.80 -27.06 -5.27
C ARG A 81 5.16 -26.31 -3.98
N GLN A 82 6.26 -25.55 -4.00
CA GLN A 82 6.72 -24.71 -2.87
C GLN A 82 6.19 -23.28 -3.00
N LEU A 83 6.12 -22.77 -4.24
CA LEU A 83 5.71 -21.40 -4.53
C LEU A 83 4.20 -21.18 -4.35
N ALA A 84 3.36 -22.11 -4.82
CA ALA A 84 1.90 -21.97 -4.73
C ALA A 84 1.39 -21.78 -3.29
N PRO A 85 1.69 -22.66 -2.30
CA PRO A 85 1.23 -22.45 -0.93
C PRO A 85 1.80 -21.18 -0.31
N LYS A 86 3.05 -20.83 -0.65
CA LYS A 86 3.71 -19.59 -0.21
C LYS A 86 2.94 -18.35 -0.68
N LEU A 87 2.57 -18.30 -1.96
CA LEU A 87 1.85 -17.17 -2.55
C LEU A 87 0.43 -17.06 -1.99
N LEU A 88 -0.28 -18.18 -1.87
CA LEU A 88 -1.65 -18.19 -1.34
C LEU A 88 -1.68 -17.72 0.12
N LEU A 89 -0.78 -18.23 0.97
CA LEU A 89 -0.69 -17.81 2.35
C LEU A 89 -0.29 -16.33 2.45
N ASN A 90 0.71 -15.91 1.68
CA ASN A 90 1.14 -14.52 1.64
C ASN A 90 -0.02 -13.59 1.24
N GLN A 91 -0.79 -13.96 0.22
CA GLN A 91 -1.93 -13.18 -0.25
C GLN A 91 -3.05 -13.13 0.80
N ALA A 92 -3.39 -14.28 1.40
CA ALA A 92 -4.44 -14.35 2.42
C ALA A 92 -4.12 -13.46 3.64
N VAL A 93 -2.87 -13.50 4.12
CA VAL A 93 -2.40 -12.69 5.24
C VAL A 93 -2.30 -11.21 4.84
N SER A 94 -1.66 -10.91 3.71
CA SER A 94 -1.42 -9.52 3.28
C SER A 94 -2.74 -8.79 2.96
N SER A 95 -3.65 -9.42 2.24
CA SER A 95 -4.96 -8.82 1.92
C SER A 95 -5.80 -8.55 3.16
N SER A 96 -5.76 -9.47 4.14
CA SER A 96 -6.60 -9.35 5.34
C SER A 96 -6.05 -8.36 6.37
N LEU A 97 -4.72 -8.17 6.40
CA LEU A 97 -4.08 -7.34 7.40
C LEU A 97 -3.71 -5.96 6.88
N ILE A 98 -3.04 -5.87 5.73
CA ILE A 98 -2.38 -4.63 5.30
C ILE A 98 -3.40 -3.60 4.84
N SER A 99 -4.35 -3.97 3.96
CA SER A 99 -5.32 -3.02 3.42
C SER A 99 -6.26 -2.43 4.48
N PRO A 100 -6.88 -3.22 5.37
CA PRO A 100 -7.70 -2.65 6.46
C PRO A 100 -6.86 -1.84 7.45
N SER A 101 -5.62 -2.26 7.72
CA SER A 101 -4.71 -1.52 8.61
C SER A 101 -4.32 -0.16 8.02
N PHE A 102 -4.08 -0.07 6.72
CA PHE A 102 -3.77 1.19 6.06
C PHE A 102 -4.95 2.16 6.13
N LEU A 103 -6.17 1.70 5.82
CA LEU A 103 -7.37 2.54 5.89
C LEU A 103 -7.67 3.01 7.32
N CYS A 104 -7.47 2.14 8.31
CA CYS A 104 -7.62 2.51 9.71
C CYS A 104 -6.56 3.54 10.11
N TRP A 105 -5.30 3.32 9.73
CA TRP A 105 -4.20 4.24 9.99
C TRP A 105 -4.44 5.62 9.39
N SER A 106 -4.77 5.70 8.09
CA SER A 106 -5.01 6.97 7.41
C SER A 106 -6.17 7.74 8.06
N SER A 107 -7.29 7.06 8.32
CA SER A 107 -8.47 7.66 8.95
C SER A 107 -8.17 8.14 10.37
N CYS A 108 -7.36 7.41 11.14
CA CYS A 108 -6.93 7.83 12.47
C CYS A 108 -6.00 9.04 12.42
N VAL A 109 -5.03 9.08 11.51
CA VAL A 109 -4.11 10.22 11.38
C VAL A 109 -4.87 11.48 10.97
N GLU A 110 -5.76 11.39 9.99
CA GLU A 110 -6.63 12.50 9.59
C GLU A 110 -7.49 13.00 10.74
N ALA A 111 -8.12 12.08 11.49
CA ALA A 111 -8.93 12.43 12.65
C ALA A 111 -8.12 13.04 13.79
N ALA A 112 -6.89 12.57 14.02
CA ALA A 112 -5.98 13.11 15.03
C ALA A 112 -5.61 14.55 14.71
N LEU A 113 -5.20 14.81 13.47
CA LEU A 113 -4.80 16.13 13.00
C LEU A 113 -5.99 17.11 12.97
N ALA A 114 -7.20 16.62 12.69
CA ALA A 114 -8.43 17.41 12.78
C ALA A 114 -8.97 17.57 14.22
N GLY A 115 -8.29 17.04 15.25
CA GLY A 115 -8.72 17.12 16.65
C GLY A 115 -9.96 16.30 17.00
N ARG A 116 -10.42 15.44 16.10
CA ARG A 116 -11.68 14.67 16.24
C ARG A 116 -11.54 13.46 17.15
N LEU A 117 -10.32 13.02 17.49
CA LEU A 117 -10.09 11.88 18.39
C LEU A 117 -10.22 12.23 19.87
N SER A 118 -10.26 13.51 20.23
CA SER A 118 -10.30 13.98 21.63
C SER A 118 -11.57 13.55 22.35
N ALA A 119 -12.71 13.48 21.65
CA ALA A 119 -13.99 13.05 22.20
C ALA A 119 -14.32 11.59 21.84
N ALA A 120 -15.00 10.88 22.75
CA ALA A 120 -15.43 9.50 22.51
C ALA A 120 -16.42 9.38 21.32
N SER A 121 -17.30 10.37 21.15
CA SER A 121 -18.21 10.47 20.00
C SER A 121 -17.46 10.61 18.67
N GLY A 122 -16.36 11.37 18.66
CA GLY A 122 -15.51 11.51 17.48
C GLY A 122 -14.78 10.23 17.11
N ARG A 123 -14.27 9.48 18.10
CA ARG A 123 -13.66 8.15 17.87
C ARG A 123 -14.67 7.14 17.30
N ALA A 124 -15.88 7.09 17.85
CA ALA A 124 -16.93 6.19 17.37
C ALA A 124 -17.35 6.53 15.93
N LYS A 125 -17.46 7.82 15.59
CA LYS A 125 -17.76 8.27 14.23
C LYS A 125 -16.68 7.87 13.24
N VAL A 126 -15.40 8.11 13.56
CA VAL A 126 -14.27 7.71 12.70
C VAL A 126 -14.25 6.21 12.46
N ALA A 127 -14.48 5.40 13.50
CA ALA A 127 -14.55 3.95 13.36
C ALA A 127 -15.71 3.51 12.44
N SER A 128 -16.90 4.11 12.60
CA SER A 128 -18.05 3.83 11.75
C SER A 128 -17.79 4.22 10.29
N ASP A 129 -17.29 5.43 10.04
CA ASP A 129 -17.01 5.93 8.70
C ASP A 129 -15.94 5.09 8.00
N THR A 130 -14.89 4.69 8.73
CA THR A 130 -13.85 3.79 8.22
C THR A 130 -14.41 2.42 7.86
N TYR A 131 -15.28 1.87 8.71
CA TYR A 131 -15.93 0.57 8.45
C TYR A 131 -16.84 0.63 7.22
N GLN A 132 -17.61 1.71 7.05
CA GLN A 132 -18.48 1.87 5.89
C GLN A 132 -17.66 1.99 4.59
N ARG A 133 -16.58 2.78 4.60
CA ARG A 133 -15.65 2.87 3.45
C ARG A 133 -15.04 1.52 3.10
N LEU A 134 -14.52 0.81 4.11
CA LEU A 134 -14.00 -0.54 3.90
C LEU A 134 -15.07 -1.44 3.29
N ARG A 135 -16.29 -1.44 3.83
CA ARG A 135 -17.37 -2.30 3.33
C ARG A 135 -17.78 -1.98 1.89
N ALA A 136 -17.80 -0.71 1.51
CA ALA A 136 -18.12 -0.28 0.15
C ALA A 136 -17.05 -0.75 -0.85
N ASP A 137 -15.78 -0.57 -0.50
CA ASP A 137 -14.68 -0.73 -1.46
C ASP A 137 -13.99 -2.09 -1.38
N VAL A 138 -14.21 -2.88 -0.30
CA VAL A 138 -13.46 -4.12 -0.04
C VAL A 138 -13.53 -5.09 -1.21
N ARG A 139 -14.70 -5.27 -1.83
CA ARG A 139 -14.84 -6.24 -2.92
C ARG A 139 -13.96 -5.86 -4.10
N ARG A 140 -14.03 -4.59 -4.52
CA ARG A 140 -13.24 -4.08 -5.64
C ARG A 140 -11.76 -4.13 -5.30
N ILE A 141 -11.36 -3.52 -4.18
CA ILE A 141 -9.96 -3.45 -3.73
C ILE A 141 -9.36 -4.84 -3.62
N VAL A 142 -10.07 -5.80 -3.03
CA VAL A 142 -9.57 -7.18 -2.89
C VAL A 142 -9.40 -7.82 -4.26
N CYS A 143 -10.39 -7.77 -5.15
CA CYS A 143 -10.27 -8.37 -6.48
C CYS A 143 -9.10 -7.81 -7.29
N THR A 144 -8.96 -6.49 -7.40
CA THR A 144 -7.84 -5.88 -8.14
C THR A 144 -6.50 -6.06 -7.42
N SER A 145 -6.49 -6.08 -6.09
CA SER A 145 -5.31 -6.44 -5.29
C SER A 145 -4.82 -7.84 -5.64
N PHE A 146 -5.69 -8.84 -5.73
CA PHE A 146 -5.28 -10.20 -6.09
C PHE A 146 -4.63 -10.26 -7.47
N MET A 147 -5.14 -9.50 -8.44
CA MET A 147 -4.59 -9.47 -9.81
C MET A 147 -3.19 -8.86 -9.87
N LEU A 148 -2.88 -7.88 -9.03
CA LEU A 148 -1.55 -7.24 -9.00
C LEU A 148 -0.57 -8.00 -8.08
N TRP A 149 -1.00 -8.32 -6.86
CA TRP A 149 -0.09 -8.80 -5.84
C TRP A 149 0.34 -10.25 -6.03
N LEU A 150 -0.49 -11.14 -6.62
CA LEU A 150 -0.06 -12.52 -6.88
C LEU A 150 1.12 -12.56 -7.88
N PRO A 151 1.03 -11.93 -9.07
CA PRO A 151 2.16 -11.88 -9.99
C PRO A 151 3.39 -11.19 -9.40
N ALA A 152 3.19 -10.06 -8.71
CA ALA A 152 4.29 -9.34 -8.06
C ALA A 152 5.01 -10.21 -7.03
N ASN A 153 4.27 -10.90 -6.16
CA ASN A 153 4.88 -11.79 -5.17
C ASN A 153 5.54 -13.01 -5.83
N ALA A 154 4.98 -13.56 -6.92
CA ALA A 154 5.61 -14.64 -7.67
C ALA A 154 6.99 -14.21 -8.20
N ILE A 155 7.05 -13.03 -8.83
CA ILE A 155 8.32 -12.44 -9.30
C ILE A 155 9.28 -12.24 -8.12
N ASN A 156 8.78 -11.69 -7.02
CA ASN A 156 9.55 -11.39 -5.83
C ASN A 156 10.20 -12.64 -5.19
N PHE A 157 9.47 -13.75 -5.11
CA PHE A 157 10.00 -14.98 -4.51
C PHE A 157 10.89 -15.79 -5.44
N VAL A 158 10.67 -15.71 -6.77
CA VAL A 158 11.43 -16.49 -7.75
C VAL A 158 12.71 -15.77 -8.18
N PHE A 159 12.63 -14.48 -8.50
CA PHE A 159 13.72 -13.76 -9.16
C PHE A 159 14.43 -12.75 -8.26
N VAL A 160 13.75 -12.23 -7.22
CA VAL A 160 14.31 -11.15 -6.40
C VAL A 160 15.07 -11.73 -5.19
N PRO A 161 16.36 -11.39 -5.03
CA PRO A 161 17.13 -11.80 -3.86
C PRO A 161 16.49 -11.29 -2.55
N PRO A 162 16.53 -12.07 -1.45
CA PRO A 162 15.82 -11.74 -0.20
C PRO A 162 16.02 -10.31 0.33
N HIS A 163 17.22 -9.75 0.16
CA HIS A 163 17.58 -8.42 0.63
C HIS A 163 17.03 -7.27 -0.24
N LEU A 164 16.63 -7.55 -1.50
CA LEU A 164 16.03 -6.56 -2.42
C LEU A 164 14.50 -6.63 -2.45
N ARG A 165 13.90 -7.67 -1.86
CA ARG A 165 12.45 -7.92 -1.97
C ARG A 165 11.58 -6.77 -1.48
N ILE A 166 11.97 -6.13 -0.37
CA ILE A 166 11.22 -4.98 0.15
C ILE A 166 11.33 -3.77 -0.77
N ALA A 167 12.51 -3.52 -1.37
CA ALA A 167 12.67 -2.46 -2.34
C ALA A 167 11.77 -2.70 -3.56
N PHE A 168 11.79 -3.92 -4.10
CA PHE A 168 10.92 -4.32 -5.21
C PHE A 168 9.43 -4.15 -4.86
N MET A 169 8.98 -4.70 -3.73
CA MET A 169 7.57 -4.62 -3.31
C MET A 169 7.14 -3.19 -3.01
N SER A 170 8.04 -2.34 -2.48
CA SER A 170 7.74 -0.93 -2.26
C SER A 170 7.52 -0.18 -3.57
N VAL A 171 8.29 -0.50 -4.62
CA VAL A 171 8.08 0.07 -5.97
C VAL A 171 6.73 -0.38 -6.54
N VAL A 172 6.38 -1.66 -6.40
CA VAL A 172 5.06 -2.16 -6.85
C VAL A 172 3.93 -1.47 -6.08
N ALA A 173 4.10 -1.26 -4.76
CA ALA A 173 3.15 -0.53 -3.94
C ALA A 173 2.94 0.93 -4.39
N CYS A 174 4.00 1.59 -4.87
CA CYS A 174 3.89 2.94 -5.43
C CYS A 174 3.03 2.93 -6.70
N GLY A 175 3.28 2.00 -7.61
CA GLY A 175 2.47 1.85 -8.83
C GLY A 175 1.00 1.56 -8.51
N TRP A 176 0.74 0.76 -7.47
CA TRP A 176 -0.60 0.49 -6.97
C TRP A 176 -1.31 1.75 -6.45
N GLY A 177 -0.61 2.58 -5.67
CA GLY A 177 -1.15 3.85 -5.17
C GLY A 177 -1.57 4.79 -6.31
N GLY A 178 -0.73 4.91 -7.34
CA GLY A 178 -1.06 5.65 -8.56
C GLY A 178 -2.26 5.10 -9.30
N PHE A 179 -2.35 3.78 -9.46
CA PHE A 179 -3.48 3.13 -10.11
C PHE A 179 -4.80 3.34 -9.35
N LEU A 180 -4.79 3.16 -8.02
CA LEU A 180 -5.99 3.40 -7.19
C LEU A 180 -6.46 4.85 -7.30
N SER A 181 -5.53 5.79 -7.30
CA SER A 181 -5.85 7.20 -7.48
C SER A 181 -6.49 7.46 -8.85
N TYR A 182 -5.91 6.92 -9.92
CA TYR A 182 -6.48 7.04 -11.26
C TYR A 182 -7.90 6.46 -11.36
N VAL A 183 -8.15 5.28 -10.77
CA VAL A 183 -9.48 4.65 -10.76
C VAL A 183 -10.48 5.51 -9.99
N ALA A 184 -10.10 6.02 -8.81
CA ALA A 184 -10.97 6.86 -7.99
C ALA A 184 -11.38 8.16 -8.72
N HIS A 185 -10.46 8.80 -9.46
CA HIS A 185 -10.77 10.01 -10.22
C HIS A 185 -11.77 9.75 -11.35
N ARG A 186 -11.65 8.63 -12.06
CA ARG A 186 -12.57 8.29 -13.16
C ARG A 186 -13.99 7.99 -12.70
N GLU A 187 -14.14 7.45 -11.50
CA GLU A 187 -15.46 7.17 -10.93
C GLU A 187 -16.17 8.46 -10.54
N MET A 188 -15.45 9.43 -9.98
CA MET A 188 -16.02 10.76 -9.68
C MET A 188 -16.50 11.48 -10.95
N GLU A 189 -15.73 11.43 -12.05
CA GLU A 189 -16.15 12.00 -13.34
C GLU A 189 -17.44 11.35 -13.89
N GLN A 190 -17.60 10.03 -13.71
CA GLN A 190 -18.79 9.30 -14.18
C GLN A 190 -20.02 9.57 -13.32
N ASP A 191 -19.85 9.68 -12.00
CA ASP A 191 -20.93 10.03 -11.08
C ASP A 191 -21.42 11.46 -11.33
N GLU A 192 -20.51 12.42 -11.57
CA GLU A 192 -20.89 13.81 -11.93
C GLU A 192 -21.67 13.87 -13.24
N GLN A 193 -21.26 13.12 -14.28
CA GLN A 193 -21.98 13.05 -15.55
C GLN A 193 -23.35 12.39 -15.42
N THR A 194 -23.47 11.33 -14.61
CA THR A 194 -24.74 10.63 -14.35
C THR A 194 -25.72 11.50 -13.55
N THR A 195 -25.19 12.24 -12.57
CA THR A 195 -26.00 13.16 -11.76
C THR A 195 -26.48 14.36 -12.61
N SER A 196 -25.61 14.92 -13.46
CA SER A 196 -25.94 16.01 -14.38
C SER A 196 -27.00 15.61 -15.42
N SER A 197 -26.93 14.39 -15.95
CA SER A 197 -27.92 13.85 -16.90
C SER A 197 -29.26 13.46 -16.26
N THR A 198 -29.27 13.05 -14.99
CA THR A 198 -30.51 12.75 -14.25
C THR A 198 -31.27 14.03 -13.87
N VAL A 199 -30.56 15.12 -13.55
CA VAL A 199 -31.16 16.44 -13.24
C VAL A 199 -31.69 17.15 -14.50
N SER A 200 -31.24 16.77 -15.69
CA SER A 200 -31.65 17.35 -16.98
C SER A 200 -32.67 16.49 -17.77
N GLY A 201 -33.23 15.45 -17.16
CA GLY A 201 -34.31 14.64 -17.74
C GLY A 201 -35.62 15.43 -17.93
N PRO A 202 -36.43 15.13 -18.96
CA PRO A 202 -37.53 15.99 -19.40
C PRO A 202 -38.67 16.05 -18.37
N ALA A 203 -39.10 17.28 -18.07
CA ALA A 203 -40.34 17.60 -17.36
C ALA A 203 -41.58 17.29 -18.21
#